data_AF-Q4J7C4-F1
#
_entry.id   AF-Q4J7C4-F1
#
_cell.length_a   1.000
_cell.length_b   1.000
_cell.length_c   1.000
_cell.angle_alpha   90.00
_cell.angle_beta   90.00
_cell.angle_gamma   90.00
#
_symmetry.space_group_name_H-M   'P 1'
#
loop_
_entity.id
_entity.type
_entity.pdbx_description
1 polymer ?
#
loop_
_entity_poly.entity_id
_entity_poly.type
_entity_poly.pdbx_seq_one_letter_code
_entity_poly.pdbx_strand_id
1 'polypeptide(L)'
;MELTSYLSRNINDNPLPYVLKVINDFNLTVSSPDDSYVKMPYLGKVRSVVAVSLIISQRVKLRTLDLLHVSYDILLRVKEFVTADKEFAKAKDVLDENGINLKIIV
;
A
#
# COMPACT_ATOMS: atom_id res chain seq x y z
N MET A 1 -23.54 -3.16 1.13
CA MET A 1 -23.64 -2.39 2.39
C MET A 1 -23.38 -3.25 3.64
N GLU A 2 -23.06 -4.54 3.51
CA GLU A 2 -22.90 -5.45 4.66
C GLU A 2 -21.45 -5.61 5.15
N LEU A 3 -20.46 -5.52 4.24
CA LEU A 3 -19.06 -5.78 4.57
C LEU A 3 -18.51 -4.80 5.62
N THR A 4 -18.82 -3.51 5.49
CA THR A 4 -18.38 -2.46 6.43
C THR A 4 -19.01 -2.64 7.83
N SER A 5 -20.28 -3.02 7.89
CA SER A 5 -20.97 -3.30 9.17
C SER A 5 -20.45 -4.58 9.84
N TYR A 6 -20.07 -5.59 9.04
CA TYR A 6 -19.54 -6.86 9.52
C TYR A 6 -18.09 -6.74 10.02
N LEU A 7 -17.25 -5.99 9.30
CA LEU A 7 -15.84 -5.74 9.66
C LEU A 7 -15.73 -4.91 10.95
N SER A 8 -16.57 -3.89 11.12
CA SER A 8 -16.61 -3.03 12.30
C SER A 8 -16.91 -3.80 13.61
N ARG A 9 -17.63 -4.92 13.54
CA ARG A 9 -18.03 -5.68 14.74
C ARG A 9 -17.01 -6.73 15.19
N ASN A 10 -16.11 -7.17 14.30
CA ASN A 10 -15.33 -8.39 14.50
C ASN A 10 -13.80 -8.21 14.49
N ILE A 11 -13.29 -6.99 14.24
CA ILE A 11 -11.84 -6.72 14.10
C ILE A 11 -11.07 -6.66 15.44
N ASN A 12 -11.76 -6.52 16.58
CA ASN A 12 -11.12 -6.01 17.80
C ASN A 12 -10.15 -6.96 18.53
N ASP A 13 -10.22 -8.29 18.37
CA ASP A 13 -9.42 -9.21 19.21
C ASP A 13 -8.38 -10.06 18.45
N ASN A 14 -8.61 -10.39 17.17
CA ASN A 14 -7.59 -10.96 16.28
C ASN A 14 -8.08 -10.89 14.82
N PRO A 15 -7.55 -9.98 13.98
CA PRO A 15 -8.09 -9.75 12.64
C PRO A 15 -7.72 -10.85 11.63
N LEU A 16 -6.69 -11.66 11.88
CA LEU A 16 -6.16 -12.62 10.90
C LEU A 16 -7.17 -13.67 10.42
N PRO A 17 -7.91 -14.38 11.30
CA PRO A 17 -8.91 -15.37 10.88
C PRO A 17 -10.04 -14.75 10.05
N TYR A 18 -10.41 -13.50 10.34
CA TYR A 18 -11.48 -12.80 9.64
C TYR A 18 -11.05 -12.32 8.26
N VAL A 19 -9.82 -11.80 8.15
CA VAL A 19 -9.22 -11.45 6.87
C VAL A 19 -9.14 -12.69 5.97
N LEU A 20 -8.68 -13.82 6.50
CA LEU A 20 -8.65 -15.10 5.77
C LEU A 20 -10.04 -15.56 5.34
N LYS A 21 -11.05 -15.42 6.21
CA LYS A 21 -12.45 -15.74 5.88
C LYS A 21 -12.96 -14.89 4.73
N VAL A 22 -12.75 -13.57 4.76
CA VAL A 22 -13.18 -12.66 3.67
C VAL A 22 -12.46 -12.98 2.37
N ILE A 23 -11.17 -13.29 2.42
CA ILE A 23 -10.41 -13.72 1.24
C ILE A 23 -11.05 -14.96 0.61
N ASN A 24 -11.38 -15.96 1.42
CA ASN A 24 -11.96 -17.21 0.95
C ASN A 24 -13.41 -17.05 0.47
N ASP A 25 -14.27 -16.38 1.25
CA ASP A 25 -15.70 -16.21 0.98
C ASP A 25 -15.94 -15.41 -0.32
N PHE A 26 -15.04 -14.47 -0.63
CA PHE A 26 -15.14 -13.61 -1.81
C PHE A 26 -14.15 -13.98 -2.93
N ASN A 27 -13.44 -15.11 -2.80
CA ASN A 27 -12.42 -15.59 -3.74
C ASN A 27 -11.44 -14.47 -4.14
N LEU A 28 -11.01 -13.67 -3.16
CA LEU A 28 -10.11 -12.55 -3.40
C LEU A 28 -8.72 -13.10 -3.66
N THR A 29 -8.17 -12.82 -4.83
CA THR A 29 -6.77 -13.15 -5.11
C THR A 29 -5.89 -12.23 -4.27
N VAL A 30 -5.26 -12.77 -3.22
CA VAL A 30 -4.24 -12.05 -2.47
C VAL A 30 -2.96 -12.06 -3.30
N SER A 31 -2.77 -11.01 -4.10
CA SER A 31 -1.46 -10.71 -4.65
C SER A 31 -0.59 -10.22 -3.51
N SER A 32 0.32 -11.07 -3.01
CA SER A 32 1.40 -10.57 -2.18
C SER A 32 2.16 -9.50 -2.98
N PRO A 33 2.54 -8.37 -2.37
CA PRO A 33 3.59 -7.55 -2.98
C PRO A 33 4.78 -8.48 -3.20
N ASP A 34 5.43 -8.34 -4.35
CA ASP A 34 6.56 -9.17 -4.74
C ASP A 34 7.55 -9.24 -3.56
N ASP A 35 7.64 -10.39 -2.88
CA ASP A 35 8.47 -10.55 -1.66
C ASP A 35 9.94 -10.72 -2.02
N SER A 36 10.30 -10.12 -3.15
CA SER A 36 11.62 -10.10 -3.71
C SER A 36 12.51 -9.18 -2.90
N TYR A 37 13.79 -9.55 -2.89
CA TYR A 37 14.84 -8.73 -2.31
C TYR A 37 15.57 -8.04 -3.46
N VAL A 38 15.70 -6.72 -3.37
CA VAL A 38 16.50 -5.91 -4.28
C VAL A 38 17.88 -5.74 -3.67
N LYS A 39 18.92 -5.97 -4.47
CA LYS A 39 20.29 -5.65 -4.07
C LYS A 39 20.54 -4.17 -4.31
N MET A 40 20.71 -3.40 -3.24
CA MET A 40 21.04 -1.98 -3.31
C MET A 40 22.54 -1.75 -3.01
N PRO A 41 23.19 -0.79 -3.69
CA PRO A 41 24.54 -0.37 -3.34
C PRO A 41 24.61 0.05 -1.86
N TYR A 42 25.66 -0.36 -1.16
CA TYR A 42 25.95 -0.03 0.25
C TYR A 42 24.97 -0.57 1.32
N LEU A 43 23.75 -0.98 0.95
CA LEU A 43 22.73 -1.52 1.86
C LEU A 43 22.54 -3.04 1.75
N GLY A 44 23.14 -3.68 0.75
CA GLY A 44 23.04 -5.13 0.57
C GLY A 44 21.67 -5.54 0.03
N LYS A 45 21.11 -6.65 0.51
CA LYS A 45 19.78 -7.11 0.12
C LYS A 45 18.72 -6.46 1.02
N VAL A 46 17.83 -5.69 0.42
CA VAL A 46 16.69 -5.06 1.09
C VAL A 46 15.39 -5.54 0.46
N ARG A 47 14.28 -5.55 1.21
CA ARG A 47 12.97 -5.88 0.63
C ARG A 47 12.59 -4.87 -0.43
N SER A 48 11.92 -5.31 -1.50
CA SER A 48 11.48 -4.45 -2.60
C SER A 48 10.72 -3.21 -2.15
N VAL A 49 9.82 -3.34 -1.17
CA VAL A 49 9.08 -2.19 -0.63
C VAL A 49 10.00 -1.13 0.00
N VAL A 50 11.05 -1.56 0.69
CA VAL A 50 12.03 -0.64 1.28
C VAL A 50 12.86 0.02 0.18
N ALA A 51 13.30 -0.75 -0.82
CA ALA A 51 14.05 -0.21 -1.96
C ALA A 51 13.25 0.87 -2.70
N VAL A 52 11.99 0.59 -3.04
CA VAL A 52 11.08 1.55 -3.68
C VAL A 52 10.91 2.77 -2.78
N SER A 53 10.66 2.59 -1.48
CA SER A 53 10.47 3.70 -0.53
C SER A 53 11.66 4.65 -0.48
N LEU A 54 12.89 4.11 -0.50
CA LEU A 54 14.11 4.91 -0.50
C LEU A 54 14.27 5.70 -1.80
N ILE A 55 13.95 5.08 -2.95
CA ILE A 55 14.01 5.74 -4.26
C ILE A 55 12.98 6.88 -4.31
N ILE A 56 11.72 6.64 -3.94
CA ILE A 56 10.67 7.67 -4.00
C ILE A 56 10.92 8.80 -2.98
N SER A 57 11.56 8.52 -1.84
CA SER A 57 11.85 9.53 -0.81
C SER A 57 12.76 10.66 -1.30
N GLN A 58 13.55 10.40 -2.35
CA GLN A 58 14.40 11.41 -2.97
C GLN A 58 13.59 12.47 -3.71
N ARG A 59 12.39 12.11 -4.19
CA ARG A 59 11.48 12.98 -4.95
C ARG A 59 10.34 13.52 -4.08
N VAL A 60 9.89 12.72 -3.12
CA VAL A 60 8.70 12.98 -2.33
C VAL A 60 9.06 13.06 -0.85
N LYS A 61 8.81 14.21 -0.23
CA LYS A 61 9.04 14.44 1.21
C LYS A 61 7.83 14.04 2.03
N LEU A 62 7.61 12.73 2.13
CA LEU A 62 6.61 12.10 2.98
C LEU A 62 7.27 11.47 4.22
N ARG A 63 6.47 11.15 5.24
CA ARG A 63 6.96 10.41 6.41
C ARG A 63 7.23 8.96 6.02
N THR A 64 8.06 8.27 6.81
CA THR A 64 8.48 6.89 6.51
C THR A 64 7.32 5.95 6.24
N LEU A 65 6.24 6.02 7.05
CA LEU A 65 5.08 5.15 6.88
C LEU A 65 4.27 5.49 5.62
N ASP A 66 4.16 6.76 5.28
CA ASP A 66 3.45 7.22 4.08
C ASP A 66 4.21 6.82 2.82
N LEU A 67 5.55 6.91 2.85
CA LEU A 67 6.41 6.40 1.78
C LEU A 67 6.24 4.88 1.59
N LEU A 68 6.13 4.12 2.67
CA LEU A 68 5.88 2.69 2.59
C LEU A 68 4.50 2.39 1.99
N HIS A 69 3.45 3.15 2.34
CA HIS A 69 2.14 3.03 1.70
C HIS A 69 2.21 3.24 0.19
N VAL A 70 2.76 4.37 -0.25
CA VAL A 70 2.94 4.66 -1.69
C VAL A 70 3.75 3.55 -2.39
N SER A 71 4.78 3.02 -1.72
CA SER A 71 5.59 1.93 -2.26
C SER A 71 4.80 0.63 -2.41
N TYR A 72 3.91 0.31 -1.46
CA TYR A 72 3.01 -0.82 -1.58
C TYR A 72 2.03 -0.63 -2.73
N ASP A 73 1.42 0.55 -2.88
CA ASP A 73 0.50 0.83 -3.98
C ASP A 73 1.15 0.62 -5.35
N ILE A 74 2.40 1.09 -5.50
CA ILE A 74 3.22 0.88 -6.71
C ILE A 74 3.50 -0.61 -6.95
N LEU A 75 3.97 -1.33 -5.93
CA LEU A 75 4.32 -2.75 -6.08
C LEU A 75 3.10 -3.64 -6.32
N LEU A 76 1.96 -3.29 -5.73
CA LEU A 76 0.68 -3.98 -5.92
C LEU A 76 -0.02 -3.56 -7.22
N ARG A 77 0.48 -2.53 -7.91
CA ARG A 77 -0.08 -2.00 -9.16
C ARG A 77 -1.55 -1.65 -9.04
N VAL A 78 -1.92 -1.01 -7.94
CA VAL A 78 -3.30 -0.57 -7.73
C VAL A 78 -3.67 0.52 -8.74
N LYS A 79 -4.93 0.57 -9.17
CA LYS A 79 -5.37 1.58 -10.15
C LYS A 79 -5.71 2.93 -9.53
N GLU A 80 -6.17 2.92 -8.28
CA GLU A 80 -6.61 4.11 -7.57
C GLU A 80 -6.12 4.03 -6.12
N PHE A 81 -5.50 5.10 -5.65
CA PHE A 81 -5.09 5.27 -4.26
C PHE A 81 -5.98 6.34 -3.63
N VAL A 82 -6.84 5.91 -2.70
CA VAL A 82 -7.86 6.75 -2.07
C VAL A 82 -7.47 7.03 -0.62
N THR A 83 -7.40 8.30 -0.24
CA THR A 83 -7.02 8.69 1.13
C THR A 83 -7.75 9.95 1.58
N ALA A 84 -7.91 10.14 2.89
CA ALA A 84 -8.37 11.41 3.46
C ALA A 84 -7.20 12.36 3.81
N ASP A 85 -5.97 11.85 3.75
CA ASP A 85 -4.79 12.61 4.11
C ASP A 85 -4.26 13.41 2.91
N LYS A 86 -4.30 14.73 3.07
CA LYS A 86 -3.89 15.70 2.05
C LYS A 86 -2.37 15.69 1.80
N GLU A 87 -1.57 15.16 2.73
CA GLU A 87 -0.11 15.08 2.57
C GLU A 87 0.31 14.23 1.37
N PHE A 88 -0.49 13.22 1.01
CA PHE A 88 -0.24 12.36 -0.16
C PHE A 88 -0.35 13.10 -1.50
N ALA A 89 -0.87 14.32 -1.54
CA ALA A 89 -0.79 15.18 -2.72
C ALA A 89 0.67 15.36 -3.21
N LYS A 90 1.66 15.29 -2.31
CA LYS A 90 3.09 15.34 -2.65
C LYS A 90 3.55 14.15 -3.50
N ALA A 91 2.86 13.02 -3.44
CA ALA A 91 3.21 11.79 -4.16
C ALA A 91 2.48 11.67 -5.51
N LYS A 92 1.63 12.63 -5.87
CA LYS A 92 0.76 12.56 -7.06
C LYS A 92 1.55 12.22 -8.33
N ASP A 93 2.61 12.95 -8.62
CA ASP A 93 3.39 12.75 -9.84
C ASP A 93 4.00 11.34 -9.90
N VAL A 94 4.51 10.84 -8.77
CA VAL A 94 5.08 9.49 -8.66
C VAL A 94 4.00 8.42 -8.86
N LEU A 95 2.81 8.63 -8.31
CA LEU A 95 1.67 7.72 -8.47
C LEU A 95 1.16 7.71 -9.92
N ASP A 96 0.99 8.89 -10.53
CA ASP A 96 0.53 9.05 -11.92
C ASP A 96 1.51 8.40 -12.91
N GLU A 97 2.83 8.55 -12.71
CA GLU A 97 3.87 7.87 -13.50
C GLU A 97 3.78 6.34 -13.43
N ASN A 98 3.27 5.79 -12.34
CA ASN A 98 3.04 4.36 -12.15
C ASN A 98 1.61 3.93 -12.53
N GLY A 99 0.82 4.82 -13.13
CA GLY A 99 -0.54 4.55 -13.58
C GLY A 99 -1.57 4.47 -12.45
N ILE A 100 -1.29 5.11 -11.31
CA ILE A 100 -2.12 5.08 -10.10
C ILE A 100 -2.78 6.44 -9.91
N ASN A 101 -4.11 6.49 -9.96
CA ASN A 101 -4.85 7.73 -9.72
C ASN A 101 -4.97 8.04 -8.23
N LEU A 102 -4.45 9.18 -7.77
CA LEU A 102 -4.63 9.65 -6.40
C LEU A 102 -5.97 10.38 -6.24
N LYS A 103 -6.82 9.88 -5.33
CA LYS A 103 -8.08 10.51 -4.96
C LYS A 103 -8.10 10.88 -3.48
N ILE A 104 -8.07 12.18 -3.19
CA ILE A 104 -8.18 12.67 -1.82
C ILE A 104 -9.63 12.99 -1.51
N ILE A 105 -10.21 12.30 -0.51
CA ILE A 105 -11.57 12.55 -0.02
C ILE A 105 -11.50 13.53 1.14
N VAL A 106 -12.21 14.64 1.03
CA VAL A 106 -12.29 15.70 2.07
C VAL A 106 -13.62 15.62 2.79
#